data_AF-A0A645GY42-F1
#
_entry.id   AF-A0A645GY42-F1
#
_cell.length_a   1.000
_cell.length_b   1.000
_cell.length_c   1.000
_cell.angle_alpha   90.00
_cell.angle_beta   90.00
_cell.angle_gamma   90.00
#
_symmetry.space_group_name_H-M   'P 1'
#
loop_
_entity.id
_entity.type
_entity.pdbx_description
1 polymer ?
#
loop_
_entity_poly.entity_id
_entity_poly.type
_entity_poly.pdbx_seq_one_letter_code
_entity_poly.pdbx_strand_id
1 'polypeptide(L)' 'MRIEAEAGATKGKKDLATLAKKLNYDAIHDTVHEMCKDEARHGMAFYGLLKRYF' A
#
# COMPACT_ATOMS: atom_id res chain seq x y z
N MET A 1 -5.21 -6.88 -14.31
CA MET A 1 -3.97 -6.12 -14.65
C MET A 1 -3.11 -6.03 -13.38
N ARG A 2 -1.77 -6.20 -13.38
CA ARG A 2 -0.96 -6.22 -12.13
C ARG A 2 -1.15 -4.95 -11.26
N ILE A 3 -1.44 -3.82 -11.89
CA ILE A 3 -1.72 -2.52 -11.25
C ILE A 3 -2.97 -2.55 -10.38
N GLU A 4 -4.04 -3.23 -10.81
CA GLU A 4 -5.28 -3.33 -10.05
C GLU A 4 -5.11 -4.23 -8.81
N ALA A 5 -4.27 -5.26 -8.93
CA ALA A 5 -3.91 -6.12 -7.82
C ALA A 5 -3.11 -5.36 -6.75
N GLU A 6 -2.16 -4.51 -7.16
CA GLU A 6 -1.40 -3.67 -6.23
C GLU A 6 -2.23 -2.53 -5.62
N ALA A 7 -3.13 -1.91 -6.39
CA ALA A 7 -4.06 -0.92 -5.85
C ALA A 7 -5.02 -1.55 -4.82
N GLY A 8 -5.50 -2.77 -5.07
CA GLY A 8 -6.30 -3.55 -4.13
C GLY A 8 -5.53 -3.91 -2.85
N ALA A 9 -4.27 -4.34 -2.99
CA ALA A 9 -3.41 -4.67 -1.85
C ALA A 9 -3.10 -3.44 -0.99
N THR A 10 -2.84 -2.29 -1.60
CA THR A 10 -2.60 -1.01 -0.90
C THR A 10 -3.84 -0.57 -0.12
N LYS A 11 -5.05 -0.74 -0.70
CA LYS A 11 -6.31 -0.43 -0.01
C LYS A 11 -6.55 -1.35 1.18
N GLY A 12 -6.37 -2.67 1.01
CA GLY A 12 -6.52 -3.65 2.09
C GLY A 12 -5.55 -3.43 3.25
N LYS A 13 -4.28 -3.10 2.97
CA LYS A 13 -3.29 -2.78 4.00
C LYS A 13 -3.65 -1.48 4.75
N LYS A 14 -4.19 -0.46 4.07
CA LYS A 14 -4.63 0.79 4.71
C LYS A 14 -5.84 0.57 5.63
N ASP A 15 -6.80 -0.24 5.19
CA ASP A 15 -7.97 -0.59 6.01
C ASP A 15 -7.55 -1.41 7.23
N LEU A 16 -6.61 -2.33 7.07
CA LEU A 16 -6.03 -3.13 8.15
C LEU A 16 -5.27 -2.26 9.17
N ALA A 17 -4.44 -1.32 8.72
CA ALA A 17 -3.76 -0.37 9.60
C ALA A 17 -4.78 0.47 10.40
N THR A 18 -5.82 0.97 9.73
CA THR A 18 -6.89 1.75 10.39
C THR A 18 -7.61 0.92 11.45
N LEU A 19 -7.86 -0.37 11.20
CA LEU A 19 -8.44 -1.29 12.17
C LEU A 19 -7.49 -1.57 13.34
N ALA A 20 -6.19 -1.78 13.07
CA ALA A 20 -5.16 -1.99 14.09
C ALA A 20 -5.07 -0.79 15.05
N LYS A 21 -5.17 0.44 14.52
CA LYS A 21 -5.20 1.65 15.36
C LYS A 21 -6.45 1.72 16.22
N LYS A 22 -7.62 1.33 15.69
CA LYS A 22 -8.88 1.26 16.46
C LYS A 22 -8.83 0.22 17.59
N LEU A 23 -8.04 -0.84 17.40
CA LEU A 23 -7.85 -1.91 18.38
C LEU A 23 -6.66 -1.66 19.32
N ASN A 24 -6.02 -0.48 19.26
CA ASN A 24 -4.84 -0.13 20.06
C ASN A 24 -3.62 -1.05 19.82
N TYR A 25 -3.53 -1.67 18.65
CA TYR A 25 -2.36 -2.45 18.23
C TYR A 25 -1.34 -1.58 17.50
N ASP A 26 -0.70 -0.68 18.24
CA ASP A 26 0.22 0.32 17.68
C ASP A 26 1.41 -0.29 16.93
N ALA A 27 2.01 -1.36 17.47
CA ALA A 27 3.13 -2.05 16.80
C ALA A 27 2.73 -2.66 15.44
N ILE A 28 1.49 -3.18 15.33
CA ILE A 28 0.95 -3.74 14.09
C ILE A 28 0.59 -2.62 13.14
N HIS A 29 -0.03 -1.54 13.64
CA HIS A 29 -0.34 -0.35 12.85
C HIS A 29 0.92 0.19 12.17
N ASP A 30 1.99 0.41 12.93
CA ASP A 30 3.21 1.03 12.41
C ASP A 30 3.89 0.15 11.35
N THR A 31 3.96 -1.15 11.60
CA THR A 31 4.51 -2.12 10.63
C THR A 31 3.69 -2.15 9.33
N VAL A 32 2.36 -2.26 9.43
CA VAL A 32 1.47 -2.31 8.27
C VAL A 32 1.44 -0.98 7.53
N HIS A 33 1.56 0.14 8.25
CA HIS A 33 1.60 1.47 7.67
C HIS A 33 2.86 1.70 6.84
N GLU A 34 4.03 1.30 7.34
CA GLU A 34 5.28 1.36 6.56
C GLU A 34 5.24 0.44 5.34
N MET A 35 4.72 -0.79 5.47
CA MET A 35 4.49 -1.67 4.33
C MET A 35 3.57 -1.04 3.27
N CYS A 36 2.57 -0.25 3.69
CA CYS A 36 1.65 0.42 2.77
C CYS A 36 2.35 1.54 1.96
N LYS A 37 3.33 2.23 2.56
CA LYS A 37 4.15 3.25 1.87
C LYS A 37 5.08 2.62 0.83
N ASP A 38 5.63 1.44 1.11
CA ASP A 38 6.50 0.74 0.16
C ASP A 38 5.72 0.30 -1.09
N GLU A 39 4.52 -0.26 -0.93
CA GLU A 39 3.68 -0.63 -2.08
C GLU A 39 3.24 0.59 -2.90
N ALA A 40 2.98 1.72 -2.26
CA ALA A 40 2.70 2.96 -2.97
C ALA A 40 3.91 3.44 -3.80
N ARG A 41 5.14 3.27 -3.29
CA ARG A 41 6.36 3.56 -4.07
C ARG A 41 6.53 2.60 -5.24
N HIS A 42 6.25 1.31 -5.07
CA HIS A 42 6.25 0.34 -6.18
C HIS A 42 5.27 0.74 -7.27
N GLY A 43 4.02 1.06 -6.90
CA GLY A 43 3.00 1.53 -7.83
C GLY A 43 3.41 2.79 -8.60
N MET A 44 4.04 3.75 -7.92
CA MET A 44 4.55 4.97 -8.56
C MET A 44 5.74 4.72 -9.50
N ALA A 45 6.65 3.81 -9.14
CA ALA A 45 7.76 3.43 -10.01
C ALA A 45 7.26 2.73 -11.28
N PHE A 46 6.29 1.81 -11.15
CA PHE A 46 5.66 1.16 -12.29
C PHE A 46 4.85 2.13 -13.15
N TYR A 47 4.11 3.06 -12.54
CA TYR A 47 3.40 4.11 -13.28
C TYR A 47 4.35 5.02 -14.07
N GLY A 48 5.48 5.40 -13.46
CA GLY A 48 6.53 6.19 -14.11
C GLY A 48 7.16 5.48 -15.31
N LEU A 49 7.39 4.16 -15.21
CA LEU A 49 7.84 3.35 -16.34
C LEU A 49 6.78 3.28 -17.43
N LEU A 50 5.52 3.00 -17.08
CA LEU A 50 4.42 2.92 -18.05
C LEU A 50 4.26 4.22 -18.83
N LYS A 51 4.21 5.38 -18.14
CA LYS A 51 4.06 6.70 -18.77
C LYS A 51 5.23 7.09 -19.68
N ARG A 52 6.40 6.50 -19.48
CA ARG A 52 7.61 6.84 -20.24
C ARG A 52 7.78 6.00 -21.51
N TYR A 53 7.25 4.77 -21.51
CA TYR A 53 7.44 3.82 -22.60
C TYR A 53 6.16 3.52 -23.39
N PHE A 54 5.00 3.96 -22.90
CA PHE A 54 3.69 3.80 -23.53
C PHE A 54 2.92 5.12 -23.49
#